data_AF-A0A523HYC5-F1
#
_entry.id   AF-A0A523HYC5-F1
#
_cell.length_a   1.000
_cell.length_b   1.000
_cell.length_c   1.000
_cell.angle_alpha   90.00
_cell.angle_beta   90.00
_cell.angle_gamma   90.00
#
_symmetry.space_group_name_H-M   'P 1'
#
loop_
_entity.id
_entity.type
_entity.pdbx_description
1 polymer ?
#
loop_
_entity_poly.entity_id
_entity_poly.type
_entity_poly.pdbx_seq_one_letter_code
_entity_poly.pdbx_strand_id
1 'polypeptide(L)'
;MDLTPLDVRKKQDDFRRTVRGYDPAQVDAFLEVCSERLDELVQQVSRLQDEASVRQKRLESYEEREHALNEALVTAQELREEARVQADKSAALKLREAEQEAEGIRRDADASTHASRRILNDLRVRRAGFLRSMRWSLERFLGEIEEEERRLATEEAGSPAESEAAEG
;
A
#
# COMPACT_ATOMS: atom_id res chain seq x y z
N MET A 1 -26.22 26.85 -56.75
CA MET A 1 -27.53 27.40 -57.19
C MET A 1 -27.28 28.06 -58.53
N ASP A 2 -27.93 27.58 -59.59
CA ASP A 2 -27.75 28.11 -60.95
C ASP A 2 -28.60 29.37 -61.24
N LEU A 3 -29.39 29.84 -60.28
CA LEU A 3 -30.22 31.03 -60.38
C LEU A 3 -30.21 31.80 -59.05
N THR A 4 -29.79 33.07 -59.08
CA THR A 4 -29.83 33.96 -57.91
C THR A 4 -31.04 34.91 -57.97
N PRO A 5 -31.43 35.54 -56.85
CA PRO A 5 -32.52 36.53 -56.85
C PRO A 5 -32.25 37.69 -57.81
N LEU A 6 -30.96 38.05 -57.95
CA LEU A 6 -30.47 39.01 -58.92
C LEU A 6 -30.62 38.54 -60.37
N ASP A 7 -30.41 37.25 -60.65
CA ASP A 7 -30.60 36.70 -61.99
C ASP A 7 -32.08 36.68 -62.39
N VAL A 8 -32.99 36.44 -61.43
CA VAL A 8 -34.44 36.53 -61.66
C VAL A 8 -34.86 37.96 -61.98
N ARG A 9 -34.32 38.97 -61.26
CA ARG A 9 -34.56 40.39 -61.55
C ARG A 9 -34.01 40.81 -62.91
N LYS A 10 -32.78 40.42 -63.25
CA LYS A 10 -32.20 40.71 -64.57
C LYS A 10 -32.97 40.07 -65.71
N LYS A 11 -33.60 38.92 -65.47
CA LYS A 11 -34.40 38.22 -66.48
C LYS A 11 -35.62 39.01 -66.94
N GLN A 12 -36.13 39.94 -66.13
CA GLN A 12 -37.25 40.82 -66.47
C GLN A 12 -37.00 41.58 -67.79
N ASP A 13 -35.77 42.08 -68.00
CA ASP A 13 -35.40 42.88 -69.17
C ASP A 13 -35.06 42.05 -70.42
N ASP A 14 -34.87 40.74 -70.27
CA ASP A 14 -34.37 39.83 -71.32
C ASP A 14 -35.48 39.10 -72.10
N PHE A 15 -36.76 39.26 -71.73
CA PHE A 15 -37.87 38.58 -72.40
C PHE A 15 -38.22 39.24 -73.74
N ARG A 16 -38.09 38.46 -74.84
CA ARG A 16 -38.51 38.91 -76.19
C ARG A 16 -40.03 39.02 -76.28
N ARG A 17 -40.52 40.18 -76.75
CA ARG A 17 -41.95 40.40 -77.00
C ARG A 17 -42.40 39.70 -78.28
N THR A 18 -43.54 39.02 -78.25
CA THR A 18 -44.11 38.31 -79.41
C THR A 18 -45.61 38.62 -79.53
N VAL A 19 -46.18 38.59 -80.74
CA VAL A 19 -47.56 39.03 -81.05
C VAL A 19 -48.65 38.24 -80.29
N ARG A 20 -48.33 37.06 -79.76
CA ARG A 20 -49.18 36.25 -78.87
C ARG A 20 -48.40 35.75 -77.64
N GLY A 21 -47.93 36.67 -76.80
CA GLY A 21 -47.22 36.36 -75.55
C GLY A 21 -48.04 36.63 -74.29
N TYR A 22 -47.47 36.30 -73.13
CA TYR A 22 -48.01 36.69 -71.83
C TYR A 22 -47.96 38.23 -71.63
N ASP A 23 -48.84 38.74 -70.78
CA ASP A 23 -48.85 40.16 -70.40
C ASP A 23 -47.56 40.52 -69.64
N PRO A 24 -46.70 41.40 -70.18
CA PRO A 24 -45.43 41.78 -69.55
C PRO A 24 -45.61 42.29 -68.11
N ALA A 25 -46.68 43.06 -67.83
CA ALA A 25 -46.87 43.62 -66.49
C ALA A 25 -47.19 42.55 -65.44
N GLN A 26 -47.90 41.48 -65.82
CA GLN A 26 -48.18 40.37 -64.91
C GLN A 26 -46.95 39.48 -64.72
N VAL A 27 -46.15 39.27 -65.76
CA VAL A 27 -44.90 38.52 -65.68
C VAL A 27 -43.90 39.24 -64.78
N ASP A 28 -43.76 40.55 -64.92
CA ASP A 28 -42.90 41.39 -64.09
C ASP A 28 -43.28 41.30 -62.61
N ALA A 29 -44.57 41.45 -62.29
CA ALA A 29 -45.07 41.32 -60.92
C ALA A 29 -44.81 39.92 -60.34
N PHE A 30 -44.92 38.86 -61.15
CA PHE A 30 -44.61 37.50 -60.73
C PHE A 30 -43.10 37.30 -60.49
N LEU A 31 -42.25 37.85 -61.34
CA LEU A 31 -40.78 37.78 -61.20
C LEU A 31 -40.30 38.52 -59.94
N GLU A 32 -40.93 39.64 -59.58
CA GLU A 32 -40.67 40.37 -58.33
C GLU A 32 -40.93 39.46 -57.12
N VAL A 33 -42.12 38.84 -57.05
CA VAL A 33 -42.50 37.90 -55.98
C VAL A 33 -41.58 36.68 -55.96
N CYS A 34 -41.21 36.14 -57.12
CA CYS A 34 -40.26 35.03 -57.21
C CYS A 34 -38.87 35.44 -56.69
N SER A 35 -38.39 36.64 -57.02
CA SER A 35 -37.10 37.15 -56.56
C SER A 35 -37.08 37.32 -55.04
N GLU A 36 -38.12 37.95 -54.46
CA GLU A 36 -38.25 38.09 -53.01
C GLU A 36 -38.25 36.73 -52.30
N ARG A 37 -39.05 35.78 -52.80
CA ARG A 37 -39.13 34.45 -52.20
C ARG A 37 -37.83 33.66 -52.32
N LEU A 38 -37.10 33.84 -53.42
CA LEU A 38 -35.79 33.23 -53.62
C LEU A 38 -34.75 33.84 -52.66
N ASP A 39 -34.82 35.15 -52.41
CA ASP A 39 -33.92 35.84 -51.49
C ASP A 39 -34.15 35.38 -50.03
N GLU A 40 -35.42 35.25 -49.61
CA GLU A 40 -35.78 34.66 -48.32
C GLU A 40 -35.24 33.23 -48.17
N LEU A 41 -35.38 32.40 -49.21
CA LEU A 41 -34.86 31.03 -49.21
C LEU A 41 -33.33 31.01 -49.10
N VAL A 42 -32.62 31.87 -49.83
CA VAL A 42 -31.16 31.97 -49.74
C VAL A 42 -30.72 32.37 -48.33
N GLN A 43 -31.39 33.34 -47.71
CA GLN A 43 -31.10 33.75 -46.33
C GLN A 43 -31.39 32.64 -45.33
N GLN A 44 -32.49 31.89 -45.48
CA GLN A 44 -32.81 30.75 -44.64
C GLN A 44 -31.77 29.63 -44.78
N VAL A 45 -31.36 29.30 -46.00
CA VAL A 45 -30.33 28.28 -46.26
C VAL A 45 -29.01 28.69 -45.61
N SER A 46 -28.58 29.95 -45.77
CA SER A 46 -27.36 30.46 -45.13
C SER A 46 -27.43 30.33 -43.61
N ARG A 47 -28.55 30.77 -42.99
CA ARG A 47 -28.73 30.66 -41.54
C ARG A 47 -28.69 29.21 -41.06
N LEU A 48 -29.37 28.31 -41.75
CA LEU A 48 -29.40 26.88 -41.40
C LEU A 48 -28.02 26.23 -41.56
N GLN A 49 -27.25 26.62 -42.58
CA GLN A 49 -25.87 26.16 -42.77
C GLN A 49 -24.94 26.64 -41.65
N ASP A 50 -25.07 27.90 -41.23
CA ASP A 50 -24.31 28.45 -40.11
C ASP A 50 -24.64 27.73 -38.79
N GLU A 51 -25.94 27.53 -38.52
CA GLU A 51 -26.38 26.76 -37.35
C GLU A 51 -25.88 25.31 -37.37
N ALA A 52 -25.95 24.65 -38.54
CA ALA A 52 -25.45 23.29 -38.71
C ALA A 52 -23.94 23.22 -38.45
N SER A 53 -23.17 24.19 -38.96
CA SER A 53 -21.73 24.28 -38.73
C SER A 53 -21.39 24.44 -37.24
N VAL A 54 -22.11 25.32 -36.54
CA VAL A 54 -21.91 25.52 -35.09
C VAL A 54 -22.26 24.27 -34.30
N ARG A 55 -23.37 23.59 -34.64
CA ARG A 55 -23.77 22.34 -33.98
C ARG A 55 -22.77 21.21 -34.24
N GLN A 56 -22.28 21.10 -35.46
CA GLN A 56 -21.28 20.10 -35.84
C GLN A 56 -19.98 20.26 -35.03
N LYS A 57 -19.46 21.49 -34.92
CA LYS A 57 -18.27 21.77 -34.08
C LYS A 57 -18.47 21.42 -32.61
N ARG A 58 -19.68 21.62 -32.09
CA ARG A 58 -20.01 21.24 -30.70
C ARG A 58 -20.06 19.73 -30.55
N LEU A 59 -20.60 19.01 -31.52
CA LEU A 59 -20.64 17.55 -31.51
C LEU A 59 -19.23 16.98 -31.51
N GLU A 60 -18.36 17.45 -32.39
CA GLU A 60 -16.94 17.05 -32.44
C GLU A 60 -16.26 17.29 -31.08
N SER A 61 -16.48 18.45 -30.45
CA SER A 61 -15.93 18.72 -29.12
C SER A 61 -16.49 17.80 -28.03
N TYR A 62 -17.75 17.36 -28.13
CA TYR A 62 -18.31 16.40 -27.19
C TYR A 62 -17.75 15.00 -27.41
N GLU A 63 -17.58 14.57 -28.66
CA GLU A 63 -16.96 13.30 -29.01
C GLU A 63 -15.50 13.22 -28.51
N GLU A 64 -14.72 14.28 -28.69
CA GLU A 64 -13.36 14.38 -28.15
C GLU A 64 -13.33 14.26 -26.61
N ARG A 65 -14.26 14.94 -25.92
CA ARG A 65 -14.38 14.86 -24.46
C ARG A 65 -14.80 13.48 -23.99
N GLU A 66 -15.74 12.85 -24.69
CA GLU A 66 -16.18 11.48 -24.39
C GLU A 66 -15.02 10.50 -24.56
N HIS A 67 -14.22 10.66 -25.62
CA HIS A 67 -13.03 9.85 -25.83
C HIS A 67 -12.03 10.02 -24.69
N ALA A 68 -11.68 11.26 -24.33
CA ALA A 68 -10.78 11.55 -23.23
C ALA A 68 -11.29 11.03 -21.87
N LEU A 69 -12.60 11.08 -21.63
CA LEU A 69 -13.22 10.51 -20.43
C LEU A 69 -13.12 8.99 -20.40
N ASN A 70 -13.36 8.32 -21.53
CA ASN A 70 -13.23 6.87 -21.63
C ASN A 70 -11.78 6.43 -21.42
N GLU A 71 -10.80 7.12 -22.02
CA GLU A 71 -9.38 6.87 -21.77
C GLU A 71 -9.02 7.06 -20.29
N ALA A 72 -9.44 8.18 -19.68
CA ALA A 72 -9.20 8.44 -18.27
C ALA A 72 -9.82 7.37 -17.36
N LEU A 73 -11.01 6.86 -17.70
CA LEU A 73 -11.66 5.77 -16.97
C LEU A 73 -10.87 4.47 -17.07
N VAL A 74 -10.38 4.11 -18.26
CA VAL A 74 -9.54 2.91 -18.46
C VAL A 74 -8.25 3.05 -17.66
N THR A 75 -7.55 4.17 -17.78
CA THR A 75 -6.32 4.43 -17.02
C THR A 75 -6.56 4.39 -15.51
N ALA A 76 -7.68 4.95 -15.02
CA ALA A 76 -8.03 4.90 -13.61
C ALA A 76 -8.31 3.46 -13.14
N GLN A 77 -8.91 2.62 -13.99
CA GLN A 77 -9.13 1.21 -13.68
C GLN A 77 -7.80 0.43 -13.64
N GLU A 78 -6.91 0.65 -14.59
CA GLU A 78 -5.57 0.04 -14.63
C GLU A 78 -4.75 0.44 -13.40
N LEU A 79 -4.71 1.73 -13.07
CA LEU A 79 -3.99 2.23 -11.89
C LEU A 79 -4.53 1.63 -10.58
N ARG A 80 -5.86 1.48 -10.48
CA ARG A 80 -6.49 0.84 -9.32
C ARG A 80 -6.05 -0.62 -9.19
N GLU A 81 -6.01 -1.36 -10.30
CA GLU A 81 -5.60 -2.76 -10.29
C GLU A 81 -4.10 -2.90 -9.97
N GLU A 82 -3.26 -2.05 -10.55
CA GLU A 82 -1.82 -2.01 -10.23
C GLU A 82 -1.59 -1.69 -8.75
N ALA A 83 -2.30 -0.69 -8.20
CA ALA A 83 -2.22 -0.34 -6.79
C ALA A 83 -2.65 -1.52 -5.89
N ARG A 84 -3.69 -2.27 -6.28
CA ARG A 84 -4.13 -3.47 -5.56
C ARG A 84 -3.05 -4.55 -5.57
N VAL A 85 -2.52 -4.89 -6.74
CA VAL A 85 -1.46 -5.91 -6.87
C VAL A 85 -0.22 -5.53 -6.07
N GLN A 86 0.15 -4.24 -6.08
CA GLN A 86 1.30 -3.76 -5.31
C GLN A 86 1.04 -3.78 -3.80
N ALA A 87 -0.17 -3.41 -3.37
CA ALA A 87 -0.58 -3.52 -1.97
C ALA A 87 -0.50 -4.99 -1.50
N ASP A 88 -1.04 -5.94 -2.27
CA ASP A 88 -1.02 -7.36 -1.93
C ASP A 88 0.43 -7.90 -1.84
N LYS A 89 1.30 -7.54 -2.79
CA LYS A 89 2.73 -7.89 -2.74
C LYS A 89 3.44 -7.33 -1.52
N SER A 90 3.22 -6.04 -1.24
CA SER A 90 3.86 -5.38 -0.09
C SER A 90 3.37 -5.96 1.25
N ALA A 91 2.08 -6.29 1.35
CA ALA A 91 1.51 -6.95 2.52
C ALA A 91 2.12 -8.35 2.73
N ALA A 92 2.22 -9.15 1.66
CA ALA A 92 2.83 -10.48 1.72
C ALA A 92 4.32 -10.42 2.13
N LEU A 93 5.07 -9.46 1.59
CA LEU A 93 6.47 -9.24 1.94
C LEU A 93 6.62 -8.84 3.41
N LYS A 94 5.79 -7.92 3.89
CA LYS A 94 5.81 -7.46 5.28
C LYS A 94 5.41 -8.56 6.26
N LEU A 95 4.45 -9.42 5.90
CA LEU A 95 4.11 -10.60 6.68
C LEU A 95 5.31 -11.53 6.81
N ARG A 96 5.98 -11.82 5.69
CA ARG A 96 7.16 -12.71 5.67
C ARG A 96 8.33 -12.14 6.48
N GLU A 97 8.56 -10.84 6.42
CA GLU A 97 9.57 -10.16 7.26
C GLU A 97 9.23 -10.29 8.75
N ALA A 98 7.98 -10.04 9.13
CA ALA A 98 7.52 -10.18 10.51
C ALA A 98 7.64 -11.62 11.02
N GLU A 99 7.32 -12.62 10.18
CA GLU A 99 7.50 -14.04 10.51
C GLU A 99 8.97 -14.39 10.74
N GLN A 100 9.88 -13.90 9.88
CA GLN A 100 11.32 -14.13 10.04
C GLN A 100 11.86 -13.48 11.31
N GLU A 101 11.45 -12.24 11.59
CA GLU A 101 11.85 -11.53 12.81
C GLU A 101 11.34 -12.25 14.06
N ALA A 102 10.07 -12.66 14.07
CA ALA A 102 9.48 -13.43 15.17
C ALA A 102 10.21 -14.77 15.37
N GLU A 103 10.60 -15.45 14.30
CA GLU A 103 11.37 -16.69 14.39
C GLU A 103 12.78 -16.44 14.95
N GLY A 104 13.42 -15.33 14.55
CA GLY A 104 14.70 -14.88 15.12
C GLY A 104 14.61 -14.64 16.63
N ILE A 105 13.62 -13.85 17.06
CA ILE A 105 13.38 -13.56 18.49
C ILE A 105 13.18 -14.86 19.28
N ARG A 106 12.41 -15.80 18.75
CA ARG A 106 12.17 -17.10 19.40
C ARG A 106 13.46 -17.91 19.55
N ARG A 107 14.28 -17.99 18.49
CA ARG A 107 15.56 -18.69 18.52
C ARG A 107 16.50 -18.09 19.57
N ASP A 108 16.57 -16.76 19.63
CA ASP A 108 17.42 -16.06 20.60
C ASP A 108 16.94 -16.28 22.03
N ALA A 109 15.63 -16.23 22.26
CA ALA A 109 15.02 -16.51 23.55
C ALA A 109 15.29 -17.96 24.02
N ASP A 110 15.16 -18.94 23.11
CA ASP A 110 15.46 -20.33 23.39
C ASP A 110 16.95 -20.53 23.71
N ALA A 111 17.84 -19.92 22.93
CA ALA A 111 19.29 -19.98 23.16
C ALA A 111 19.67 -19.39 24.52
N SER A 112 19.11 -18.23 24.88
CA SER A 112 19.30 -17.57 26.17
C SER A 112 18.77 -18.42 27.33
N THR A 113 17.59 -19.04 27.16
CA THR A 113 17.00 -19.94 28.15
C THR A 113 17.89 -21.17 28.37
N HIS A 114 18.41 -21.77 27.30
CA HIS A 114 19.33 -22.90 27.40
C HIS A 114 20.67 -22.53 28.05
N ALA A 115 21.22 -21.35 27.75
CA ALA A 115 22.43 -20.85 28.40
C ALA A 115 22.20 -20.64 29.91
N SER A 116 21.10 -19.97 30.27
CA SER A 116 20.72 -19.73 31.67
C SER A 116 20.52 -21.04 32.45
N ARG A 117 19.86 -22.03 31.85
CA ARG A 117 19.70 -23.38 32.46
C ARG A 117 21.04 -24.08 32.68
N ARG A 118 21.98 -23.96 31.73
CA ARG A 118 23.32 -24.54 31.87
C ARG A 118 24.08 -23.90 33.04
N ILE A 119 24.09 -22.57 33.11
CA ILE A 119 24.74 -21.82 34.21
C ILE A 119 24.12 -22.23 35.56
N LEU A 120 22.79 -22.31 35.62
CA LEU A 120 22.08 -22.67 36.84
C LEU A 120 22.39 -24.10 37.29
N ASN A 121 22.52 -25.05 36.36
CA ASN A 121 22.94 -26.41 36.67
C ASN A 121 24.39 -26.45 37.19
N ASP A 122 25.33 -25.80 36.50
CA ASP A 122 26.73 -25.71 36.94
C ASP A 122 26.83 -25.13 38.37
N LEU A 123 26.08 -24.06 38.65
CA LEU A 123 26.06 -23.44 39.97
C LEU A 123 25.51 -24.39 41.05
N ARG A 124 24.48 -25.19 40.72
CA ARG A 124 23.95 -26.22 41.64
C ARG A 124 24.98 -27.31 41.93
N VAL A 125 25.69 -27.79 40.91
CA VAL A 125 26.75 -28.79 41.06
C VAL A 125 27.89 -28.25 41.92
N ARG A 126 28.36 -27.03 41.66
CA ARG A 126 29.39 -26.35 42.46
C ARG A 126 28.96 -26.17 43.91
N ARG A 127 27.73 -25.70 44.15
CA ARG A 127 27.18 -25.56 45.51
C ARG A 127 27.18 -26.89 46.25
N ALA A 128 26.70 -27.96 45.61
CA ALA A 128 26.69 -29.29 46.22
C ALA A 128 28.11 -29.82 46.51
N GLY A 129 29.06 -29.57 45.60
CA GLY A 129 30.47 -29.91 45.78
C GLY A 129 31.11 -29.16 46.94
N PHE A 130 30.86 -27.85 47.04
CA PHE A 130 31.33 -27.02 48.14
C PHE A 130 30.80 -27.50 49.50
N LEU A 131 29.49 -27.77 49.60
CA LEU A 131 28.89 -28.27 50.83
C LEU A 131 29.47 -29.63 51.26
N ARG A 132 29.74 -30.53 50.30
CA ARG A 132 30.41 -31.82 50.60
C ARG A 132 31.84 -31.61 51.09
N SER A 133 32.61 -30.75 50.43
CA SER A 133 33.99 -30.44 50.82
C SER A 133 34.06 -29.80 52.20
N MET A 134 33.15 -28.87 52.51
CA MET A 134 33.04 -28.24 53.82
C MET A 134 32.68 -29.26 54.90
N ARG A 135 31.69 -30.12 54.64
CA ARG A 135 31.32 -31.21 55.55
C ARG A 135 32.50 -32.12 55.84
N TRP A 136 33.21 -32.57 54.80
CA TRP A 136 34.40 -33.41 54.97
C TRP A 136 35.49 -32.73 55.81
N SER A 137 35.73 -31.42 55.58
CA SER A 137 36.70 -30.66 56.36
C SER A 137 36.31 -30.57 57.84
N LEU A 138 35.03 -30.35 58.14
CA LEU A 138 34.52 -30.29 59.50
C LEU A 138 34.58 -31.66 60.19
N GLU A 139 34.18 -32.73 59.50
CA GLU A 139 34.28 -34.11 60.01
C GLU A 139 35.74 -34.49 60.30
N ARG A 140 36.67 -34.06 59.44
CA ARG A 140 38.11 -34.25 59.68
C ARG A 140 38.59 -33.50 60.93
N PHE A 141 38.27 -32.21 61.06
CA PHE A 141 38.67 -31.43 62.24
C PHE A 141 38.06 -32.00 63.52
N LEU A 142 36.81 -32.48 63.48
CA LEU A 142 36.18 -33.14 64.61
C LEU A 142 36.94 -34.41 65.01
N GLY A 143 37.30 -35.26 64.04
CA GLY A 143 38.10 -36.47 64.29
C GLY A 143 39.48 -36.17 64.89
N GLU A 144 40.16 -35.12 64.42
CA GLU A 144 41.43 -34.66 65.00
C GLU A 144 41.26 -34.21 66.47
N ILE A 145 40.16 -33.52 66.80
CA ILE A 145 39.84 -33.13 68.19
C ILE A 145 39.54 -34.35 69.05
N GLU A 146 38.73 -35.31 68.57
CA GLU A 146 38.38 -36.54 69.30
C GLU A 146 39.60 -37.43 69.58
N GLU A 147 40.61 -37.43 68.70
CA GLU A 147 41.89 -38.09 68.94
C GLU A 147 42.70 -37.39 70.02
N GLU A 148 42.72 -36.05 70.02
CA GLU A 148 43.43 -35.27 71.03
C GLU A 148 42.79 -35.36 72.42
N GLU A 149 41.46 -35.30 72.50
CA GLU A 149 40.72 -35.53 73.74
C GLU A 149 40.98 -36.93 74.31
N ARG A 150 41.08 -37.96 73.44
CA ARG A 150 41.44 -39.31 73.87
C ARG A 150 42.88 -39.39 74.38
N ARG A 151 43.84 -38.72 73.73
CA ARG A 151 45.23 -38.64 74.20
C ARG A 151 45.31 -38.02 75.60
N LEU A 152 44.70 -36.86 75.78
CA LEU A 152 44.66 -36.16 77.07
C LEU A 152 43.99 -37.02 78.15
N ALA A 153 42.87 -37.68 77.84
CA ALA A 153 42.21 -38.58 78.79
C ALA A 153 43.08 -39.79 79.18
N THR A 154 43.88 -40.34 78.25
CA THR A 154 44.86 -41.39 78.57
C THR A 154 46.06 -40.89 79.37
N GLU A 155 46.48 -39.64 79.17
CA GLU A 155 47.53 -39.00 79.99
C GLU A 155 47.02 -38.71 81.41
N GLU A 156 45.77 -38.26 81.57
CA GLU A 156 45.12 -38.08 82.87
C GLU A 156 44.85 -39.41 83.59
N ALA A 157 44.41 -40.45 82.88
CA ALA A 157 44.20 -41.79 83.44
C ALA A 157 45.52 -42.52 83.78
N GLY A 158 46.62 -42.12 83.14
CA GLY A 158 47.98 -42.56 83.46
C GLY A 158 48.57 -41.89 84.71
N SER A 159 47.86 -40.94 85.32
CA SER A 159 48.26 -40.30 86.58
C SER A 159 47.37 -40.72 87.76
N PRO A 160 47.68 -41.87 88.40
CA PRO A 160 47.41 -42.05 89.81
C PRO A 160 48.72 -42.26 90.60
N ALA A 161 48.88 -41.46 91.66
CA ALA A 161 49.77 -41.65 92.82
C ALA A 161 51.23 -41.12 92.73
N GLU A 162 51.39 -39.80 92.72
CA GLU A 162 52.41 -39.14 93.56
C GLU A 162 51.70 -38.27 94.61
N SER A 163 51.00 -38.90 95.57
CA SER A 163 50.69 -38.31 96.89
C SER A 163 49.84 -39.29 97.72
N GLU A 164 50.48 -40.26 98.38
CA GLU A 164 50.21 -40.69 99.78
C GLU A 164 50.82 -42.08 100.04
N ALA A 165 51.96 -42.08 100.74
CA ALA A 165 52.55 -43.11 101.62
C ALA A 165 54.08 -43.07 101.45
N ALA A 166 54.82 -42.22 102.17
CA ALA A 166 55.18 -42.35 103.58
C ALA A 166 56.02 -43.61 103.91
N GLU A 167 57.21 -43.31 104.43
CA GLU A 167 58.06 -44.12 105.34
C GLU A 167 58.88 -45.30 104.78
N GLY A 168 60.20 -45.17 104.93
CA GLY A 168 61.21 -46.22 104.72
C GLY A 168 62.60 -45.65 104.55
#